data_AF-A0AA84ZYY3-F1
#
_entry.id   AF-A0AA84ZYY3-F1
#
_cell.length_a   1.000
_cell.length_b   1.000
_cell.length_c   1.000
_cell.angle_alpha   90.00
_cell.angle_beta   90.00
_cell.angle_gamma   90.00
#
_symmetry.space_group_name_H-M   'P 1'
#
loop_
_entity.id
_entity.type
_entity.pdbx_description
1 polymer ?
#
loop_
_entity_poly.entity_id
_entity_poly.type
_entity_poly.pdbx_seq_one_letter_code
_entity_poly.pdbx_strand_id
1 'polypeptide(L)'
;MAEQTPKVLNLKTLSPPSFQLMPFWPDNIEAWFCYAEADFSEHGVIDTRAQFLAVVKALPREFNRYVTPSMFTSDVSEPYEILKRSILKRGDLTDRQRLDQLFNNIDLQHGSATDMLQRMREVIGLRTFDEGLFKQLFLSKLPQQVQAVLVSFQNNALDELAASADRILEITKSSTSEVFSVKEKPHATQNDITELCHTLTRYLNLRNDRSRSRSPRRSISRKRSVSRPRETDNPDWCWYHNQYGKSSRNCRKPCNFPNTKTTDSKNNSGNF
;
A
#
# COMPACT_ATOMS: atom_id res chain seq x y z
N MET A 1 -76.95 -4.83 -67.49
CA MET A 1 -75.88 -3.88 -67.16
C MET A 1 -75.45 -4.17 -65.73
N ALA A 2 -74.26 -4.74 -65.54
CA ALA A 2 -73.68 -5.00 -64.23
C ALA A 2 -72.25 -4.44 -64.26
N GLU A 3 -72.04 -3.36 -63.51
CA GLU A 3 -70.77 -2.66 -63.37
C GLU A 3 -69.80 -3.52 -62.56
N GLN A 4 -68.64 -3.84 -63.14
CA GLN A 4 -67.49 -4.36 -62.40
C GLN A 4 -66.63 -3.18 -61.96
N THR A 5 -66.69 -2.83 -60.67
CA THR A 5 -65.71 -1.96 -60.04
C THR A 5 -64.41 -2.73 -59.77
N PRO A 6 -63.22 -2.23 -60.17
CA PRO A 6 -61.96 -2.91 -59.87
C PRO A 6 -61.58 -2.68 -58.40
N LYS A 7 -61.18 -3.76 -57.72
CA LYS A 7 -60.58 -3.70 -56.38
C LYS A 7 -59.20 -3.05 -56.50
N VAL A 8 -59.09 -1.80 -56.05
CA VAL A 8 -57.82 -1.11 -55.85
C VAL A 8 -57.11 -1.75 -54.66
N LEU A 9 -56.03 -2.49 -54.92
CA LEU A 9 -55.11 -2.95 -53.87
C LEU A 9 -54.38 -1.71 -53.34
N ASN A 10 -54.79 -1.22 -52.16
CA ASN A 10 -54.04 -0.25 -51.39
C ASN A 10 -52.74 -0.89 -50.91
N LEU A 11 -51.67 -0.75 -51.69
CA LEU A 11 -50.31 -0.91 -51.20
C LEU A 11 -50.08 0.23 -50.21
N LYS A 12 -50.14 -0.08 -48.90
CA LYS A 12 -49.57 0.79 -47.88
C LYS A 12 -48.10 0.94 -48.20
N THR A 13 -47.70 2.06 -48.79
CA THR A 13 -46.32 2.51 -48.80
C THR A 13 -45.95 2.80 -47.35
N LEU A 14 -45.45 1.79 -46.64
CA LEU A 14 -44.78 1.99 -45.37
C LEU A 14 -43.54 2.82 -45.69
N SER A 15 -43.52 4.08 -45.28
CA SER A 15 -42.30 4.88 -45.25
C SER A 15 -41.23 4.05 -44.54
N PRO A 16 -40.01 3.90 -45.08
CA PRO A 16 -38.94 3.23 -44.35
C PRO A 16 -38.77 3.95 -43.00
N PRO A 17 -38.51 3.19 -41.91
CA PRO A 17 -38.25 3.79 -40.60
C PRO A 17 -37.14 4.83 -40.76
N SER A 18 -37.39 6.04 -40.29
CA SER A 18 -36.41 7.11 -40.31
C SER A 18 -35.22 6.70 -39.44
N PHE A 19 -34.13 6.26 -40.07
CA PHE A 19 -32.91 5.91 -39.38
C PHE A 19 -32.37 7.14 -38.63
N GLN A 20 -32.24 7.02 -37.30
CA GLN A 20 -31.73 8.06 -36.43
C GLN A 20 -30.80 7.43 -35.39
N LEU A 21 -29.60 7.99 -35.26
CA LEU A 21 -28.63 7.56 -34.26
C LEU A 21 -29.10 7.95 -32.86
N MET A 22 -28.69 7.13 -31.88
CA MET A 22 -28.78 7.45 -30.47
C MET A 22 -28.10 8.79 -30.12
N PRO A 23 -28.55 9.47 -29.05
CA PRO A 23 -27.92 10.70 -28.58
C PRO A 23 -26.42 10.53 -28.35
N PHE A 24 -25.64 11.55 -28.73
CA PHE A 24 -24.18 11.53 -28.56
C PHE A 24 -23.78 11.46 -27.09
N TRP A 25 -22.73 10.70 -26.78
CA TRP A 25 -22.19 10.52 -25.43
C TRP A 25 -20.79 11.17 -25.29
N PRO A 26 -20.70 12.42 -24.82
CA PRO A 26 -19.42 13.10 -24.62
C PRO A 26 -18.48 12.38 -23.63
N ASP A 27 -19.05 11.60 -22.71
CA ASP A 27 -18.33 10.88 -21.66
C ASP A 27 -17.69 9.58 -22.16
N ASN A 28 -18.22 9.00 -23.24
CA ASN A 28 -17.68 7.80 -23.85
C ASN A 28 -17.92 7.81 -25.37
N ILE A 29 -17.13 8.65 -26.04
CA ILE A 29 -17.20 8.88 -27.49
C ILE A 29 -16.87 7.59 -28.26
N GLU A 30 -15.91 6.81 -27.78
CA GLU A 30 -15.50 5.56 -28.43
C GLU A 30 -16.63 4.54 -28.43
N ALA A 31 -17.25 4.28 -27.27
CA ALA A 31 -18.41 3.40 -27.20
C ALA A 31 -19.55 3.91 -28.08
N TRP A 32 -19.83 5.21 -28.09
CA TRP A 32 -20.88 5.77 -28.95
C TRP A 32 -20.64 5.46 -30.43
N PHE A 33 -19.40 5.58 -30.93
CA PHE A 33 -19.09 5.21 -32.31
C PHE A 33 -19.28 3.71 -32.56
N CYS A 34 -18.92 2.84 -31.61
CA CYS A 34 -19.17 1.39 -31.76
C CYS A 34 -20.66 1.08 -31.90
N TYR A 35 -21.52 1.73 -31.11
CA TYR A 35 -22.97 1.53 -31.22
C TYR A 35 -23.53 2.14 -32.51
N ALA A 36 -23.08 3.34 -32.90
CA ALA A 36 -23.49 3.94 -34.17
C ALA A 36 -23.14 3.05 -35.38
N GLU A 37 -21.99 2.39 -35.35
CA GLU A 37 -21.56 1.44 -36.39
C GLU A 37 -22.38 0.16 -36.42
N ALA A 38 -22.79 -0.33 -35.25
CA ALA A 38 -23.74 -1.44 -35.15
C ALA A 38 -25.11 -1.04 -35.75
N ASP A 39 -25.61 0.16 -35.41
CA ASP A 39 -26.86 0.71 -35.95
C ASP A 39 -26.79 0.86 -37.48
N PHE A 40 -25.68 1.39 -38.02
CA PHE A 40 -25.48 1.47 -39.48
C PHE A 40 -25.54 0.10 -40.14
N SER A 41 -24.90 -0.90 -39.52
CA SER A 41 -24.86 -2.27 -40.04
C SER A 41 -26.24 -2.92 -40.01
N GLU A 42 -27.00 -2.75 -38.92
CA GLU A 42 -28.36 -3.28 -38.76
C GLU A 42 -29.34 -2.68 -39.77
N HIS A 43 -29.22 -1.38 -40.04
CA HIS A 43 -30.10 -0.65 -40.95
C HIS A 43 -29.61 -0.60 -42.41
N GLY A 44 -28.51 -1.29 -42.73
CA GLY A 44 -27.95 -1.36 -44.09
C GLY A 44 -27.39 -0.03 -44.62
N VAL A 45 -26.94 0.86 -43.73
CA VAL A 45 -26.32 2.14 -44.09
C VAL A 45 -24.85 1.92 -44.43
N ILE A 46 -24.58 1.53 -45.68
CA ILE A 46 -23.23 1.21 -46.18
C ILE A 46 -22.55 2.45 -46.79
N ASP A 47 -23.34 3.42 -47.28
CA ASP A 47 -22.80 4.64 -47.87
C ASP A 47 -22.11 5.51 -46.83
N THR A 48 -20.81 5.71 -46.99
CA THR A 48 -19.97 6.50 -46.09
C THR A 48 -20.44 7.96 -46.00
N ARG A 49 -21.08 8.49 -47.05
CA ARG A 49 -21.66 9.83 -47.02
C ARG A 49 -22.92 9.87 -46.16
N ALA A 50 -23.80 8.89 -46.27
CA ALA A 50 -24.98 8.75 -45.41
C ALA A 50 -24.58 8.60 -43.93
N GLN A 51 -23.56 7.77 -43.63
CA GLN A 51 -23.01 7.62 -42.27
C GLN A 51 -22.47 8.96 -41.72
N PHE A 52 -21.67 9.68 -42.52
CA PHE A 52 -21.16 11.00 -42.16
C PHE A 52 -22.30 11.97 -41.83
N LEU A 53 -23.32 12.07 -42.68
CA LEU A 53 -24.45 12.98 -42.46
C LEU A 53 -25.26 12.59 -41.21
N ALA A 54 -25.41 11.29 -40.94
CA ALA A 54 -26.08 10.80 -39.74
C ALA A 54 -25.33 11.22 -38.47
N VAL A 55 -24.00 11.04 -38.44
CA VAL A 55 -23.16 11.50 -37.32
C VAL A 55 -23.25 13.01 -37.15
N VAL A 56 -23.10 13.79 -38.23
CA VAL A 56 -23.17 15.27 -38.16
C VAL A 56 -24.50 15.74 -37.57
N LYS A 57 -25.62 15.07 -37.87
CA LYS A 57 -26.93 15.37 -37.28
C LYS A 57 -27.03 15.03 -35.79
N ALA A 58 -26.32 13.99 -35.34
CA ALA A 58 -26.31 13.55 -33.95
C ALA A 58 -25.32 14.33 -33.07
N LEU A 59 -24.34 15.02 -33.68
CA LEU A 59 -23.30 15.74 -32.95
C LEU A 59 -23.84 17.00 -32.24
N PRO A 60 -23.50 17.20 -30.95
CA PRO A 60 -23.77 18.45 -30.26
C PRO A 60 -22.98 19.62 -30.85
N ARG A 61 -23.49 20.85 -30.68
CA ARG A 61 -22.88 22.07 -31.25
C ARG A 61 -21.40 22.25 -30.90
N GLU A 62 -20.98 21.81 -29.72
CA GLU A 62 -19.60 21.91 -29.27
C GLU A 62 -18.62 21.08 -30.12
N PHE A 63 -19.11 20.04 -30.80
CA PHE A 63 -18.36 19.17 -31.71
C PHE A 63 -18.40 19.64 -33.18
N ASN A 64 -19.18 20.66 -33.54
CA ASN A 64 -19.26 21.15 -34.93
C ASN A 64 -17.93 21.66 -35.48
N ARG A 65 -17.02 22.10 -34.61
CA ARG A 65 -15.66 22.51 -34.97
C ARG A 65 -14.84 21.40 -35.66
N TYR A 66 -15.27 20.14 -35.55
CA TYR A 66 -14.65 18.98 -36.20
C TYR A 66 -15.16 18.73 -37.61
N VAL A 67 -16.30 19.31 -37.95
CA VAL A 67 -16.91 19.18 -39.27
C VAL A 67 -16.37 20.31 -40.14
N THR A 68 -15.41 19.99 -40.99
CA THR A 68 -14.83 20.98 -41.92
C THR A 68 -15.70 21.10 -43.17
N PRO A 69 -15.83 22.30 -43.78
CA PRO A 69 -16.60 22.47 -45.02
C PRO A 69 -16.15 21.54 -46.15
N SER A 70 -14.86 21.22 -46.22
CA SER A 70 -14.30 20.25 -47.18
C SER A 70 -14.85 18.83 -47.00
N MET A 71 -15.29 18.41 -45.82
CA MET A 71 -15.93 17.09 -45.67
C MET A 71 -17.27 16.99 -46.38
N PHE A 72 -17.87 18.12 -46.79
CA PHE A 72 -19.11 18.14 -47.54
C PHE A 72 -18.93 18.06 -49.05
N THR A 73 -17.72 18.09 -49.57
CA THR A 73 -17.45 18.01 -51.00
C THR A 73 -17.34 16.55 -51.47
N SER A 74 -17.65 16.29 -52.74
CA SER A 74 -17.76 14.92 -53.29
C SER A 74 -16.41 14.26 -53.62
N ASP A 75 -15.31 14.99 -53.49
CA ASP A 75 -13.93 14.58 -53.72
C ASP A 75 -13.25 13.95 -52.48
N VAL A 76 -13.86 14.08 -51.29
CA VAL A 76 -13.33 13.49 -50.07
C VAL A 76 -13.64 11.99 -50.01
N SER A 77 -12.58 11.19 -50.04
CA SER A 77 -12.65 9.77 -49.73
C SER A 77 -12.89 9.56 -48.25
N GLU A 78 -13.92 8.80 -47.90
CA GLU A 78 -14.24 8.37 -46.52
C GLU A 78 -14.49 9.52 -45.50
N PRO A 79 -15.46 10.41 -45.74
CA PRO A 79 -15.73 11.56 -44.87
C PRO A 79 -16.09 11.17 -43.41
N TYR A 80 -16.74 10.01 -43.23
CA TYR A 80 -17.05 9.44 -41.92
C TYR A 80 -15.78 9.12 -41.12
N GLU A 81 -14.82 8.41 -41.70
CA GLU A 81 -13.58 8.01 -41.03
C GLU A 81 -12.72 9.22 -40.64
N ILE A 82 -12.66 10.23 -41.50
CA ILE A 82 -11.95 11.48 -41.20
C ILE A 82 -12.61 12.19 -40.01
N LEU A 83 -13.94 12.25 -39.96
CA LEU A 83 -14.68 12.87 -38.86
C LEU A 83 -14.50 12.08 -37.55
N LYS A 84 -14.70 10.76 -37.58
CA LYS A 84 -14.50 9.86 -36.43
C LYS A 84 -13.10 10.03 -35.84
N ARG A 85 -12.06 9.96 -36.68
CA ARG A 85 -10.66 10.13 -36.27
C ARG A 85 -10.39 11.52 -35.67
N SER A 86 -10.99 12.57 -36.23
CA SER A 86 -10.82 13.94 -35.73
C SER A 86 -11.45 14.14 -34.36
N ILE A 87 -12.65 13.56 -34.14
CA ILE A 87 -13.37 13.65 -32.87
C ILE A 87 -12.64 12.84 -31.79
N LEU A 88 -12.25 11.60 -32.08
CA LEU A 88 -11.53 10.73 -31.14
C LEU A 88 -10.17 11.33 -30.73
N LYS A 89 -9.37 11.79 -31.72
CA LYS A 89 -8.04 12.35 -31.46
C LYS A 89 -8.08 13.57 -30.51
N ARG A 90 -9.11 14.42 -30.59
CA ARG A 90 -9.21 15.55 -29.65
C ARG A 90 -9.82 15.16 -28.31
N GLY A 91 -10.63 14.12 -28.24
CA GLY A 91 -10.96 13.46 -26.96
C GLY A 91 -9.67 13.19 -26.19
N ASP A 92 -8.73 12.47 -26.81
CA ASP A 92 -7.44 12.13 -26.21
C ASP A 92 -6.61 13.35 -25.82
N LEU A 93 -6.55 14.39 -26.68
CA LEU A 93 -5.81 15.62 -26.37
C LEU A 93 -6.41 16.36 -25.17
N THR A 94 -7.73 16.42 -25.09
CA THR A 94 -8.43 17.06 -23.97
C THR A 94 -8.20 16.26 -22.69
N ASP A 95 -8.22 14.93 -22.77
CA ASP A 95 -7.97 14.06 -21.62
C ASP A 95 -6.51 14.16 -21.15
N ARG A 96 -5.54 14.24 -22.06
CA ARG A 96 -4.14 14.53 -21.70
C ARG A 96 -3.97 15.89 -21.04
N GLN A 97 -4.63 16.93 -21.56
CA GLN A 97 -4.60 18.27 -20.95
C GLN A 97 -5.19 18.27 -19.54
N ARG A 98 -6.30 17.55 -19.33
CA ARG A 98 -6.90 17.39 -18.01
C ARG A 98 -6.01 16.61 -17.05
N LEU A 99 -5.40 15.51 -17.51
CA LEU A 99 -4.44 14.75 -16.70
C LEU A 99 -3.25 15.63 -16.33
N ASP A 100 -2.69 16.39 -17.27
CA ASP A 100 -1.62 17.34 -17.00
C ASP A 100 -2.06 18.42 -16.00
N GLN A 101 -3.30 18.91 -16.12
CA GLN A 101 -3.87 19.84 -15.15
C GLN A 101 -3.96 19.22 -13.74
N LEU A 102 -4.42 17.98 -13.65
CA LEU A 102 -4.58 17.24 -12.40
C LEU A 102 -3.22 16.92 -11.75
N PHE A 103 -2.21 16.55 -12.55
CA PHE A 103 -0.89 16.15 -12.06
C PHE A 103 0.04 17.32 -11.80
N ASN A 104 -0.01 18.39 -12.59
CA ASN A 104 1.01 19.44 -12.53
C ASN A 104 0.47 20.81 -12.10
N ASN A 105 -0.80 21.10 -12.34
CA ASN A 105 -1.34 22.45 -12.16
C ASN A 105 -2.26 22.60 -10.93
N ILE A 106 -2.82 21.50 -10.42
CA ILE A 106 -3.57 21.52 -9.16
C ILE A 106 -2.64 21.23 -7.99
N ASP A 107 -2.62 22.15 -7.02
CA ASP A 107 -1.95 22.01 -5.75
C ASP A 107 -2.73 22.69 -4.60
N LEU A 108 -2.14 22.61 -3.41
CA LEU A 108 -2.67 23.12 -2.16
C LEU A 108 -2.34 24.62 -1.92
N GLN A 109 -1.57 25.29 -2.80
CA GLN A 109 -0.76 26.48 -2.45
C GLN A 109 -1.47 27.61 -1.69
N HIS A 110 -2.75 27.88 -1.98
CA HIS A 110 -3.50 28.97 -1.33
C HIS A 110 -4.90 28.56 -0.84
N GLY A 111 -5.27 27.28 -0.95
CA GLY A 111 -6.61 26.80 -0.63
C GLY A 111 -6.62 25.76 0.48
N SER A 112 -7.83 25.40 0.91
CA SER A 112 -8.05 24.21 1.72
C SER A 112 -7.89 22.94 0.85
N ALA A 113 -7.63 21.80 1.49
CA ALA A 113 -7.67 20.49 0.86
C ALA A 113 -9.07 20.16 0.32
N THR A 114 -10.15 20.65 0.95
CA THR A 114 -11.51 20.55 0.40
C THR A 114 -11.66 21.35 -0.89
N ASP A 115 -11.16 22.58 -0.95
CA ASP A 115 -11.17 23.37 -2.20
C ASP A 115 -10.33 22.71 -3.30
N MET A 116 -9.19 22.14 -2.94
CA MET A 116 -8.34 21.40 -3.88
C MET A 116 -9.08 20.18 -4.44
N LEU A 117 -9.75 19.40 -3.58
CA LEU A 117 -10.54 18.25 -4.00
C LEU A 117 -11.65 18.67 -4.98
N GLN A 118 -12.31 19.79 -4.71
CA GLN A 118 -13.35 20.33 -5.58
C GLN A 118 -12.79 20.69 -6.97
N ARG A 119 -11.64 21.39 -7.03
CA ARG A 119 -10.95 21.68 -8.31
C ARG A 119 -10.54 20.40 -9.05
N MET A 120 -10.09 19.37 -8.33
CA MET A 120 -9.75 18.07 -8.94
C MET A 120 -10.98 17.41 -9.58
N ARG A 121 -12.13 17.45 -8.90
CA ARG A 121 -13.40 16.92 -9.43
C ARG A 121 -13.87 17.70 -10.65
N GLU A 122 -13.72 19.02 -10.66
CA GLU A 122 -14.07 19.87 -11.80
C GLU A 122 -13.25 19.55 -13.06
N VAL A 123 -11.97 19.21 -12.91
CA VAL A 123 -11.11 18.82 -14.04
C VAL A 123 -11.52 17.46 -14.62
N ILE A 124 -11.94 16.52 -13.78
CA ILE A 124 -12.41 15.19 -14.22
C ILE A 124 -13.81 15.27 -14.87
N GLY A 125 -14.68 16.12 -14.33
CA GLY A 125 -16.05 16.30 -14.83
C GLY A 125 -16.92 15.06 -14.62
N LEU A 126 -17.71 14.69 -15.64
CA LEU A 126 -18.63 13.54 -15.63
C LEU A 126 -17.94 12.19 -15.91
N ARG A 127 -16.62 12.18 -16.10
CA ARG A 127 -15.87 10.96 -16.42
C ARG A 127 -15.78 10.05 -15.19
N THR A 128 -15.90 8.75 -15.42
CA THR A 128 -15.60 7.74 -14.40
C THR A 128 -14.09 7.64 -14.22
N PHE A 129 -13.57 8.07 -13.07
CA PHE A 129 -12.20 7.84 -12.66
C PHE A 129 -12.18 6.75 -11.58
N ASP A 130 -11.14 5.91 -11.56
CA ASP A 130 -11.00 4.92 -10.50
C ASP A 130 -10.90 5.62 -9.13
N GLU A 131 -11.81 5.28 -8.22
CA GLU A 131 -11.92 5.97 -6.93
C GLU A 131 -10.65 5.79 -6.08
N GLY A 132 -9.99 4.64 -6.18
CA GLY A 132 -8.74 4.33 -5.48
C GLY A 132 -7.58 5.18 -6.00
N LEU A 133 -7.39 5.24 -7.31
CA LEU A 133 -6.38 6.08 -7.96
C LEU A 133 -6.64 7.56 -7.71
N PHE A 134 -7.91 8.00 -7.76
CA PHE A 134 -8.27 9.39 -7.48
C PHE A 134 -7.94 9.77 -6.04
N LYS A 135 -8.28 8.91 -5.07
CA LYS A 135 -7.93 9.09 -3.66
C LYS A 135 -6.42 9.13 -3.46
N GLN A 136 -5.67 8.20 -4.07
CA GLN A 136 -4.21 8.19 -3.98
C GLN A 136 -3.60 9.46 -4.57
N LEU A 137 -4.12 9.93 -5.70
CA LEU A 137 -3.68 11.17 -6.32
C LEU A 137 -3.94 12.38 -5.41
N PHE A 138 -5.14 12.48 -4.85
CA PHE A 138 -5.47 13.53 -3.88
C PHE A 138 -4.52 13.53 -2.69
N LEU A 139 -4.27 12.36 -2.07
CA LEU A 139 -3.36 12.25 -0.95
C LEU A 139 -1.93 12.65 -1.33
N SER A 140 -1.45 12.28 -2.51
CA SER A 140 -0.09 12.62 -2.97
C SER A 140 0.14 14.12 -3.14
N LYS A 141 -0.93 14.92 -3.29
CA LYS A 141 -0.89 16.38 -3.39
C LYS A 141 -0.81 17.10 -2.04
N LEU A 142 -1.02 16.39 -0.93
CA LEU A 142 -0.95 16.97 0.42
C LEU A 142 0.50 17.01 0.94
N PRO A 143 0.83 17.88 1.90
CA PRO A 143 2.13 17.85 2.57
C PRO A 143 2.39 16.53 3.29
N GLN A 144 3.65 16.10 3.35
CA GLN A 144 4.05 14.79 3.88
C GLN A 144 3.57 14.54 5.32
N GLN A 145 3.55 15.58 6.16
CA GLN A 145 3.03 15.48 7.52
C GLN A 145 1.53 15.17 7.58
N VAL A 146 0.74 15.71 6.64
CA VAL A 146 -0.69 15.46 6.55
C VAL A 146 -0.93 14.05 6.01
N GLN A 147 -0.18 13.66 4.97
CA GLN A 147 -0.24 12.31 4.40
C GLN A 147 0.01 11.23 5.46
N ALA A 148 1.06 11.40 6.28
CA ALA A 148 1.43 10.42 7.31
C ALA A 148 0.30 10.14 8.31
N VAL A 149 -0.51 11.16 8.64
CA VAL A 149 -1.68 11.00 9.51
C VAL A 149 -2.82 10.33 8.77
N LEU A 150 -3.11 10.77 7.54
CA LEU A 150 -4.27 10.32 6.76
C LEU A 150 -4.14 8.90 6.20
N VAL A 151 -2.93 8.36 6.06
CA VAL A 151 -2.71 6.97 5.61
C VAL A 151 -3.49 5.96 6.47
N SER A 152 -3.60 6.20 7.78
CA SER A 152 -4.37 5.31 8.68
C SER A 152 -5.89 5.38 8.48
N PHE A 153 -6.38 6.40 7.77
CA PHE A 153 -7.80 6.67 7.54
C PHE A 153 -8.21 6.45 6.07
N GLN A 154 -7.38 5.76 5.29
CA GLN A 154 -7.60 5.53 3.85
C GLN A 154 -8.95 4.90 3.49
N ASN A 155 -9.63 4.24 4.43
CA ASN A 155 -10.96 3.64 4.21
C ASN A 155 -12.11 4.64 4.26
N ASN A 156 -11.86 5.86 4.76
CA ASN A 156 -12.89 6.89 4.88
C ASN A 156 -13.26 7.47 3.51
N ALA A 157 -14.41 8.14 3.44
CA ALA A 157 -14.81 8.86 2.23
C ALA A 157 -13.79 9.96 1.89
N LEU A 158 -13.60 10.24 0.60
CA LEU A 158 -12.60 11.23 0.16
C LEU A 158 -12.89 12.64 0.70
N ASP A 159 -14.17 12.99 0.83
CA ASP A 159 -14.60 14.26 1.43
C ASP A 159 -14.24 14.36 2.93
N GLU A 160 -14.33 13.25 3.66
CA GLU A 160 -13.92 13.20 5.07
C GLU A 160 -12.41 13.33 5.24
N LEU A 161 -11.64 12.74 4.31
CA LEU A 161 -10.19 12.88 4.27
C LEU A 161 -9.78 14.32 3.99
N ALA A 162 -10.45 15.00 3.05
CA ALA A 162 -10.20 16.40 2.76
C ALA A 162 -10.52 17.30 3.95
N ALA A 163 -11.68 17.13 4.60
CA ALA A 163 -12.03 17.87 5.80
C ALA A 163 -11.06 17.61 6.97
N SER A 164 -10.51 16.39 7.05
CA SER A 164 -9.49 16.04 8.05
C SER A 164 -8.14 16.69 7.74
N ALA A 165 -7.74 16.71 6.46
CA ALA A 165 -6.56 17.42 6.00
C ALA A 165 -6.61 18.91 6.38
N ASP A 166 -7.76 19.55 6.19
CA ASP A 166 -7.96 20.95 6.56
C ASP A 166 -7.73 21.20 8.05
N ARG A 167 -8.32 20.37 8.92
CA ARG A 167 -8.10 20.48 10.37
C ARG A 167 -6.62 20.33 10.75
N ILE A 168 -5.90 19.40 10.12
CA ILE A 168 -4.46 19.19 10.38
C ILE A 168 -3.64 20.39 9.89
N LEU A 169 -3.99 20.94 8.73
CA LEU A 169 -3.33 22.12 8.15
C LEU A 169 -3.54 23.36 9.03
N GLU A 170 -4.74 23.56 9.58
CA GLU A 170 -5.00 24.67 10.50
C GLU A 170 -4.20 24.56 11.80
N ILE A 171 -4.11 23.36 12.40
CA ILE A 171 -3.29 23.13 13.61
C ILE A 171 -1.80 23.42 13.35
N THR A 172 -1.30 23.07 12.16
CA THR A 172 0.11 23.29 11.81
C THR A 172 0.42 24.75 11.45
N LYS A 173 -0.54 25.49 10.88
CA LYS A 173 -0.44 26.95 10.65
C LYS A 173 -0.48 27.76 11.95
N SER A 174 -1.34 27.41 12.90
CA SER A 174 -1.44 28.12 14.18
C SER A 174 -0.17 27.92 15.03
N SER A 175 0.42 26.73 15.00
CA SER A 175 1.66 26.40 15.70
C SER A 175 2.89 27.17 15.20
N THR A 176 2.86 27.68 13.95
CA THR A 176 3.95 28.49 13.38
C THR A 176 3.75 30.00 13.59
N SER A 177 2.53 30.45 13.83
CA SER A 177 2.21 31.88 14.06
C SER A 177 2.32 32.31 15.53
N GLU A 178 2.25 31.37 16.47
CA GLU A 178 2.41 31.64 17.92
C GLU A 178 3.84 31.43 18.45
N VAL A 179 4.86 31.45 17.58
CA VAL A 179 6.25 31.58 18.06
C VAL A 179 6.50 33.05 18.39
N PHE A 180 5.95 33.50 19.52
CA PHE A 180 6.60 34.58 20.26
C PHE A 180 8.06 34.19 20.43
N SER A 181 8.95 35.09 20.03
CA SER A 181 10.38 35.01 20.30
C SER A 181 10.60 35.02 21.81
N VAL A 182 10.46 33.86 22.45
CA VAL A 182 11.26 33.57 23.61
C VAL A 182 12.64 33.35 23.03
N LYS A 183 13.58 34.24 23.36
CA LYS A 183 15.01 33.93 23.31
C LYS A 183 15.25 32.79 24.30
N GLU A 184 14.85 31.58 23.94
CA GLU A 184 15.22 30.40 24.67
C GLU A 184 16.67 30.13 24.31
N LYS A 185 17.55 30.42 25.26
CA LYS A 185 18.97 30.06 25.16
C LYS A 185 19.04 28.57 24.81
N PRO A 186 19.82 28.16 23.79
CA PRO A 186 20.04 26.75 23.53
C PRO A 186 20.96 26.22 24.61
N HIS A 187 20.39 25.74 25.71
CA HIS A 187 21.12 25.02 26.76
C HIS A 187 20.19 24.01 27.45
N ALA A 188 19.53 23.16 26.66
CA ALA A 188 19.39 21.76 27.08
C ALA A 188 20.71 21.10 26.66
N THR A 189 21.63 20.99 27.60
CA THR A 189 22.94 20.42 27.31
C THR A 189 22.77 18.96 26.93
N GLN A 190 23.62 18.46 26.03
CA GLN A 190 23.74 17.04 25.71
C GLN A 190 23.74 16.14 26.98
N ASN A 191 24.17 16.71 28.10
CA ASN A 191 24.16 16.10 29.42
C ASN A 191 22.75 15.74 29.92
N ASP A 192 21.73 16.55 29.66
CA ASP A 192 20.35 16.32 30.13
C ASP A 192 19.71 15.13 29.41
N ILE A 193 19.98 14.99 28.11
CA ILE A 193 19.54 13.83 27.31
C ILE A 193 20.30 12.58 27.77
N THR A 194 21.62 12.68 28.00
CA THR A 194 22.37 11.53 28.52
C THR A 194 21.93 11.12 29.92
N GLU A 195 21.58 12.09 30.78
CA GLU A 195 21.09 11.83 32.14
C GLU A 195 19.70 11.18 32.12
N LEU A 196 18.83 11.61 31.21
CA LEU A 196 17.55 10.96 30.96
C LEU A 196 17.73 9.54 30.44
N CYS A 197 18.62 9.32 29.47
CA CYS A 197 18.96 7.98 28.96
C CYS A 197 19.52 7.07 30.05
N HIS A 198 20.42 7.58 30.90
CA HIS A 198 20.97 6.83 32.04
C HIS A 198 19.90 6.52 33.09
N THR A 199 18.97 7.44 33.34
CA THR A 199 17.87 7.26 34.28
C THR A 199 16.86 6.22 33.77
N LEU A 200 16.52 6.26 32.49
CA LEU A 200 15.68 5.25 31.84
C LEU A 200 16.36 3.87 31.83
N THR A 201 17.65 3.81 31.54
CA THR A 201 18.43 2.55 31.56
C THR A 201 18.45 1.95 32.97
N ARG A 202 18.64 2.77 34.01
CA ARG A 202 18.59 2.35 35.42
C ARG A 202 17.19 1.87 35.82
N TYR A 203 16.14 2.54 35.39
CA TYR A 203 14.75 2.13 35.65
C TYR A 203 14.43 0.76 35.00
N LEU A 204 14.87 0.55 33.76
CA LEU A 204 14.68 -0.72 33.04
C LEU A 204 15.47 -1.86 33.70
N ASN A 205 16.68 -1.61 34.18
CA ASN A 205 17.47 -2.61 34.91
C ASN A 205 16.82 -3.00 36.25
N LEU A 206 16.33 -2.03 37.04
CA LEU A 206 15.58 -2.31 38.27
C LEU A 206 14.28 -3.10 38.00
N ARG A 207 13.60 -2.82 36.88
CA ARG A 207 12.41 -3.57 36.46
C ARG A 207 12.76 -5.00 36.04
N ASN A 208 13.90 -5.21 35.38
CA ASN A 208 14.40 -6.53 34.99
C ASN A 208 14.88 -7.38 36.17
N ASP A 209 15.46 -6.77 37.22
CA ASP A 209 15.82 -7.49 38.46
C ASP A 209 14.58 -7.89 39.27
N ARG A 210 13.52 -7.07 39.24
CA ARG A 210 12.21 -7.41 39.82
C ARG A 210 11.45 -8.46 39.02
N SER A 211 11.62 -8.53 37.70
CA SER A 211 11.00 -9.57 36.86
C SER A 211 11.74 -10.91 36.94
N ARG A 212 13.07 -10.89 37.11
CA ARG A 212 13.88 -12.12 37.30
C ARG A 212 13.71 -12.79 38.67
N SER A 213 13.24 -12.06 39.69
CA SER A 213 13.02 -12.59 41.04
C SER A 213 11.64 -13.25 41.26
N ARG A 214 10.77 -13.28 40.25
CA ARG A 214 9.45 -13.96 40.30
C ARG A 214 9.28 -15.00 39.20
N SER A 215 10.19 -15.97 39.14
CA SER A 215 9.92 -17.25 38.49
C SER A 215 9.55 -18.30 39.56
N PRO A 216 8.33 -18.86 39.54
CA PRO A 216 7.90 -19.91 40.45
C PRO A 216 8.76 -21.18 40.33
N ARG A 217 9.23 -21.71 41.46
CA ARG A 217 9.90 -23.00 41.59
C ARG A 217 9.06 -24.11 40.94
N ARG A 218 9.48 -24.61 39.78
CA ARG A 218 9.11 -25.94 39.27
C ARG A 218 10.37 -26.71 38.91
N SER A 219 10.70 -27.65 39.80
CA SER A 219 11.41 -28.92 39.56
C SER A 219 12.57 -28.92 38.56
N ILE A 220 13.79 -28.66 39.06
CA ILE A 220 15.04 -29.04 38.36
C ILE A 220 15.57 -30.35 38.95
N SER A 221 15.63 -31.34 38.05
CA SER A 221 16.34 -32.60 38.15
C SER A 221 17.77 -32.42 38.70
N ARG A 222 18.16 -33.27 39.64
CA ARG A 222 19.50 -33.34 40.25
C ARG A 222 20.56 -33.55 39.16
N LYS A 223 21.31 -32.51 38.81
CA LYS A 223 22.61 -32.68 38.13
C LYS A 223 23.73 -32.63 39.18
N ARG A 224 24.36 -33.78 39.39
CA ARG A 224 25.57 -33.97 40.19
C ARG A 224 26.67 -33.04 39.66
N SER A 225 27.24 -32.25 40.56
CA SER A 225 28.44 -31.45 40.35
C SER A 225 29.63 -32.34 40.03
N VAL A 226 30.19 -32.16 38.83
CA VAL A 226 31.48 -32.74 38.40
C VAL A 226 32.59 -32.03 39.18
N SER A 227 33.28 -32.77 40.03
CA SER A 227 34.44 -32.30 40.79
C SER A 227 35.65 -32.05 39.86
N ARG A 228 36.38 -30.98 40.16
CA ARG A 228 37.65 -30.56 39.54
C ARG A 228 38.65 -31.74 39.40
N PRO A 229 39.40 -31.87 38.30
CA PRO A 229 40.52 -32.80 38.22
C PRO A 229 41.62 -32.34 39.19
N ARG A 230 42.16 -33.25 40.02
CA ARG A 230 43.36 -32.97 40.82
C ARG A 230 44.58 -33.51 40.08
N GLU A 231 45.64 -32.70 40.02
CA GLU A 231 46.89 -32.89 39.27
C GLU A 231 47.78 -34.06 39.76
N THR A 232 47.24 -35.05 40.47
CA THR A 232 48.03 -36.17 41.03
C THR A 232 47.30 -37.51 40.94
N ASP A 233 46.57 -37.76 39.84
CA ASP A 233 46.02 -39.08 39.54
C ASP A 233 47.10 -39.96 38.91
N ASN A 234 47.71 -40.87 39.68
CA ASN A 234 48.59 -41.90 39.11
C ASN A 234 47.70 -43.00 38.50
N PRO A 235 47.82 -43.31 37.19
CA PRO A 235 47.00 -44.32 36.54
C PRO A 235 47.22 -45.75 37.08
N ASP A 236 48.37 -46.02 37.71
CA ASP A 236 48.68 -47.33 38.28
C ASP A 236 48.07 -47.52 39.68
N TRP A 237 47.38 -46.51 40.22
CA TRP A 237 46.76 -46.53 41.54
C TRP A 237 45.24 -46.55 41.43
N CYS A 238 44.57 -47.34 42.27
CA CYS A 238 43.11 -47.34 42.30
C CYS A 238 42.58 -45.99 42.82
N TRP A 239 41.34 -45.67 42.43
CA TRP A 239 40.66 -44.43 42.81
C TRP A 239 40.78 -44.09 44.31
N TYR A 240 40.69 -45.08 45.20
CA TYR A 240 40.82 -44.84 46.64
C TYR A 240 42.23 -44.37 47.04
N HIS A 241 43.28 -44.88 46.41
CA HIS A 241 44.65 -44.42 46.69
C HIS A 241 44.97 -43.08 46.01
N ASN A 242 44.38 -42.77 44.86
CA ASN A 242 44.49 -41.41 44.31
C ASN A 242 43.75 -40.38 45.17
N GLN A 243 42.59 -40.75 45.72
CA GLN A 243 41.79 -39.84 46.53
C GLN A 243 42.34 -39.67 47.95
N TYR A 244 42.85 -40.74 48.57
CA TYR A 244 43.18 -40.78 49.99
C TYR A 244 44.64 -41.19 50.32
N GLY A 245 45.44 -41.57 49.33
CA GLY A 245 46.83 -41.99 49.52
C GLY A 245 47.00 -43.11 50.54
N LYS A 246 48.05 -43.04 51.37
CA LYS A 246 48.37 -44.03 52.42
C LYS A 246 47.27 -44.20 53.48
N SER A 247 46.32 -43.26 53.57
CA SER A 247 45.21 -43.32 54.53
C SER A 247 44.02 -44.13 54.03
N SER A 248 44.06 -44.64 52.80
CA SER A 248 43.00 -45.50 52.28
C SER A 248 42.97 -46.83 53.05
N ARG A 249 41.78 -47.21 53.53
CA ARG A 249 41.54 -48.51 54.16
C ARG A 249 41.11 -49.59 53.17
N ASN A 250 40.78 -49.21 51.94
CA ASN A 250 40.30 -50.11 50.90
C ASN A 250 41.14 -49.98 49.63
N CYS A 251 41.72 -51.10 49.20
CA CYS A 251 42.48 -51.20 47.96
C CYS A 251 41.73 -52.10 46.96
N ARG A 252 41.55 -51.64 45.71
CA ARG A 252 41.02 -52.44 44.60
C ARG A 252 42.15 -52.82 43.65
N LYS A 253 42.32 -54.11 43.37
CA LYS A 253 43.33 -54.61 42.42
C LYS A 253 42.83 -54.49 40.96
N PRO A 254 43.73 -54.29 39.97
CA PRO A 254 45.17 -54.10 40.13
C PRO A 254 45.48 -52.66 40.60
N CYS A 255 46.30 -52.53 41.64
CA CYS A 255 46.75 -51.24 42.17
C CYS A 255 48.16 -51.40 42.69
N ASN A 256 49.08 -50.60 42.17
CA ASN A 256 50.51 -50.68 42.44
C ASN A 256 50.99 -49.64 43.48
N PHE A 257 50.09 -49.26 44.41
CA PHE A 257 50.44 -48.33 45.48
C PHE A 257 51.41 -49.00 46.47
N PRO A 258 52.58 -48.40 46.75
CA PRO A 258 53.59 -49.01 47.62
C PRO A 258 53.02 -49.17 49.02
N ASN A 259 52.73 -50.42 49.39
CA ASN A 259 52.10 -50.77 50.66
C ASN A 259 53.17 -50.73 51.76
N THR A 260 53.34 -49.58 52.41
CA THR A 260 54.20 -49.48 53.61
C THR A 260 53.49 -50.15 54.78
N LYS A 261 53.54 -51.48 54.84
CA LYS A 261 53.28 -52.21 56.08
C LYS A 261 54.54 -52.12 56.94
N THR A 262 54.73 -51.01 57.65
CA THR A 262 55.51 -51.03 58.89
C THR A 262 54.62 -51.63 59.96
N THR A 263 54.63 -52.95 60.03
CA THR A 263 54.32 -53.71 61.23
C THR A 263 55.37 -53.35 62.28
N ASP A 264 55.09 -52.39 63.15
CA ASP A 264 55.69 -52.40 64.48
C ASP A 264 54.73 -53.14 65.41
N SER A 265 54.95 -54.45 65.48
CA SER A 265 54.38 -55.35 66.47
C SER A 265 55.07 -55.12 67.82
N LYS A 266 54.30 -54.75 68.84
CA LYS A 266 54.51 -55.29 70.20
C LYS A 266 53.87 -56.69 70.19
N ASN A 267 54.63 -57.75 69.95
CA ASN A 267 55.38 -58.57 70.92
C ASN A 267 54.50 -59.20 72.02
N ASN A 268 54.15 -60.48 71.85
CA ASN A 268 54.32 -61.48 72.91
C ASN A 268 54.25 -62.93 72.37
N SER A 269 55.32 -63.69 72.65
CA SER A 269 55.41 -65.14 72.98
C SER A 269 54.51 -66.17 72.24
N GLY A 270 54.99 -67.20 71.55
CA GLY A 270 56.30 -67.88 71.58
C GLY A 270 56.21 -69.22 72.33
N ASN A 271 56.30 -70.33 71.55
CA ASN A 271 56.62 -71.73 71.88
C ASN A 271 55.82 -72.44 72.98
N PHE A 272 55.31 -73.66 72.79
CA PHE A 272 55.85 -74.82 72.08
C PHE A 272 54.85 -75.47 71.12
#